data_AF-A0A3B8VMX3-F1
#
_entry.id   AF-A0A3B8VMX3-F1
#
_cell.length_a   1.000
_cell.length_b   1.000
_cell.length_c   1.000
_cell.angle_alpha   90.00
_cell.angle_beta   90.00
_cell.angle_gamma   90.00
#
_symmetry.space_group_name_H-M   'P 1'
#
loop_
_entity.id
_entity.type
_entity.pdbx_description
1 polymer ?
#
loop_
_entity_poly.entity_id
_entity_poly.type
_entity_poly.pdbx_seq_one_letter_code
_entity_poly.pdbx_strand_id
1 'polypeptide(L)'
;GEFIGNSKRGTVHELPVFVGTPKKIADEMEEWFISEACDGFMVAATHLPGAYEDFVRLVVPELQRRGLAQTEYSGRTLRDHLGLARP
;
A
#
# COMPACT_ATOMS: atom_id res chain seq x y z
N GLY A 1 -15.65 26.24 -3.63
CA GLY A 1 -16.39 25.02 -3.91
C GLY A 1 -16.65 24.97 -5.40
N GLU A 2 -16.10 23.97 -6.09
CA GLU A 2 -16.54 23.45 -7.41
C GLU A 2 -15.56 22.41 -7.98
N PHE A 3 -14.33 22.29 -7.45
CA PHE A 3 -13.40 21.26 -7.93
C PHE A 3 -13.67 19.86 -7.35
N ILE A 4 -14.19 19.78 -6.12
CA ILE A 4 -14.45 18.50 -5.44
C ILE A 4 -15.69 17.78 -6.03
N GLY A 5 -16.66 18.53 -6.57
CA GLY A 5 -17.89 17.94 -7.13
C GLY A 5 -17.70 17.23 -8.47
N ASN A 6 -16.75 17.68 -9.30
CA ASN A 6 -16.59 17.19 -10.67
C ASN A 6 -15.48 16.15 -10.83
N SER A 7 -14.53 16.10 -9.90
CA SER A 7 -13.31 15.30 -10.06
C SER A 7 -13.42 13.88 -9.49
N LYS A 8 -14.22 13.67 -8.43
CA LYS A 8 -14.20 12.41 -7.66
C LYS A 8 -12.77 11.94 -7.30
N ARG A 9 -11.87 12.90 -7.11
CA ARG A 9 -10.48 12.68 -6.70
C ARG A 9 -10.27 13.44 -5.41
N GLY A 10 -9.99 12.71 -4.33
CA GLY A 10 -9.57 13.30 -3.06
C GLY A 10 -10.31 12.79 -1.82
N THR A 11 -11.27 11.86 -1.95
CA THR A 11 -11.91 11.22 -0.79
C THR A 11 -11.58 9.73 -0.74
N VAL A 12 -11.32 9.20 0.47
CA VAL A 12 -10.98 7.77 0.68
C VAL A 12 -12.06 6.81 0.18
N HIS A 13 -13.30 7.29 0.01
CA HIS A 13 -14.44 6.50 -0.46
C HIS A 13 -14.40 6.14 -1.94
N GLU A 14 -13.54 6.79 -2.72
CA GLU A 14 -13.48 6.62 -4.18
C GLU A 14 -12.27 5.78 -4.64
N LEU A 15 -11.37 5.44 -3.71
CA LEU A 15 -10.28 4.51 -3.95
C LEU A 15 -10.72 3.07 -3.67
N PRO A 16 -10.11 2.07 -4.33
CA PRO A 16 -10.28 0.66 -3.96
C PRO A 16 -10.02 0.47 -2.46
N VAL A 17 -10.99 -0.10 -1.74
CA VAL A 17 -10.87 -0.36 -0.30
C VAL A 17 -10.75 -1.85 -0.09
N PHE A 18 -9.60 -2.30 0.39
CA PHE A 18 -9.40 -3.68 0.85
C PHE A 18 -9.98 -3.82 2.26
N VAL A 19 -10.97 -4.69 2.43
CA VAL A 19 -11.69 -4.87 3.71
C VAL A 19 -11.75 -6.34 4.09
N GLY A 20 -11.19 -6.65 5.25
CA GLY A 20 -11.27 -7.98 5.84
C GLY A 20 -10.17 -8.26 6.85
N THR A 21 -9.87 -9.55 7.01
CA THR A 21 -8.75 -10.00 7.84
C THR A 21 -7.41 -9.62 7.19
N PRO A 22 -6.31 -9.56 7.96
CA PRO A 22 -5.00 -9.23 7.41
C PRO A 22 -4.58 -10.16 6.28
N LYS A 23 -4.89 -11.46 6.41
CA LYS A 23 -4.69 -12.45 5.34
C LYS A 23 -5.48 -12.09 4.08
N LYS A 24 -6.76 -11.73 4.20
CA LYS A 24 -7.61 -11.40 3.05
C LYS A 24 -7.11 -10.14 2.35
N ILE A 25 -6.72 -9.11 3.10
CA ILE A 25 -6.13 -7.89 2.53
C ILE A 25 -4.84 -8.23 1.78
N ALA A 26 -3.97 -9.06 2.36
CA ALA A 26 -2.75 -9.51 1.68
C ALA A 26 -3.02 -10.37 0.44
N ASP A 27 -4.05 -11.22 0.45
CA ASP A 27 -4.50 -12.01 -0.71
C ASP A 27 -4.92 -11.07 -1.87
N GLU A 28 -5.70 -10.03 -1.58
CA GLU A 28 -6.17 -9.06 -2.59
C GLU A 28 -5.01 -8.19 -3.14
N MET A 29 -4.09 -7.76 -2.28
CA MET A 29 -2.90 -7.02 -2.71
C MET A 29 -1.94 -7.87 -3.56
N GLU A 30 -1.77 -9.15 -3.22
CA GLU A 30 -0.98 -10.11 -3.99
C GLU A 30 -1.56 -10.32 -5.38
N GLU A 31 -2.88 -10.49 -5.50
CA GLU A 31 -3.55 -10.64 -6.79
C GLU A 31 -3.29 -9.44 -7.71
N TRP A 32 -3.37 -8.22 -7.17
CA TRP A 32 -3.11 -6.99 -7.93
C TRP A 32 -1.65 -6.87 -8.37
N PHE A 33 -0.72 -7.28 -7.51
CA PHE A 33 0.71 -7.24 -7.84
C PHE A 33 1.07 -8.28 -8.91
N ILE A 34 0.61 -9.53 -8.76
CA ILE A 34 0.90 -10.63 -9.69
C ILE A 34 0.22 -10.40 -11.06
N SER A 35 -0.95 -9.76 -11.08
CA SER A 35 -1.64 -9.40 -12.32
C SER A 35 -1.05 -8.17 -13.03
N GLU A 36 0.08 -7.65 -12.54
CA GLU A 36 0.73 -6.44 -13.05
C GLU A 36 -0.20 -5.21 -13.08
N ALA A 37 -1.18 -5.17 -12.17
CA ALA A 37 -2.08 -4.03 -12.04
C ALA A 37 -1.39 -2.81 -11.38
N CYS A 38 -0.33 -3.04 -10.59
CA CYS A 38 0.48 -2.00 -9.97
C CYS A 38 1.86 -2.50 -9.51
N ASP A 39 2.84 -1.59 -9.46
CA ASP A 39 4.18 -1.85 -8.88
C ASP A 39 4.23 -1.67 -7.35
N GLY A 40 3.19 -1.06 -6.77
CA GLY A 40 3.12 -0.76 -5.35
C GLY A 40 1.85 -0.02 -4.95
N PHE A 41 1.65 0.14 -3.65
CA PHE A 41 0.41 0.69 -3.08
C PHE A 41 0.66 1.95 -2.27
N MET A 42 -0.28 2.89 -2.38
CA MET A 42 -0.38 4.02 -1.47
C MET A 42 -1.38 3.66 -0.36
N VAL A 43 -0.90 3.54 0.88
CA VAL A 43 -1.75 3.25 2.03
C VAL A 43 -2.29 4.56 2.61
N ALA A 44 -3.60 4.76 2.53
CA ALA A 44 -4.27 5.91 3.13
C ALA A 44 -4.92 5.53 4.46
N ALA A 45 -4.60 6.24 5.54
CA ALA A 45 -5.23 6.01 6.83
C ALA A 45 -6.74 6.30 6.79
N THR A 46 -7.53 5.34 7.26
CA THR A 46 -8.96 5.53 7.48
C THR A 46 -9.23 6.35 8.74
N HIS A 47 -8.37 6.23 9.77
CA HIS A 47 -8.49 6.92 11.06
C HIS A 47 -7.11 7.12 11.72
N LEU A 48 -6.97 8.15 12.56
CA LEU A 48 -5.75 8.45 13.31
C LEU A 48 -6.04 8.73 14.80
N PRO A 49 -5.14 8.32 15.72
CA PRO A 49 -4.03 7.39 15.52
C PRO A 49 -4.53 5.93 15.46
N GLY A 50 -3.93 5.07 14.65
CA GLY A 50 -4.21 3.62 14.69
C GLY A 50 -4.12 2.90 13.35
N ALA A 51 -4.67 3.47 12.27
CA ALA A 51 -4.76 2.75 10.99
C ALA A 51 -3.39 2.28 10.45
N TYR A 52 -2.37 3.13 10.56
CA TYR A 52 -1.00 2.75 10.15
C TYR A 52 -0.37 1.72 11.09
N GLU A 53 -0.67 1.78 12.39
CA GLU A 53 -0.14 0.82 13.36
C GLU A 53 -0.73 -0.58 13.10
N ASP A 54 -2.05 -0.67 12.91
CA ASP A 54 -2.73 -1.92 12.60
C ASP A 54 -2.22 -2.50 11.27
N PHE A 55 -2.04 -1.66 10.25
CA PHE A 55 -1.50 -2.11 8.96
C PHE A 55 -0.08 -2.67 9.10
N VAL A 56 0.80 -1.96 9.80
CA VAL A 56 2.19 -2.40 10.03
C VAL A 56 2.25 -3.67 10.88
N ARG A 57 1.40 -3.79 11.91
CA ARG A 57 1.43 -4.95 12.82
C ARG A 57 0.80 -6.20 12.23
N LEU A 58 -0.22 -6.04 11.37
CA LEU A 58 -1.05 -7.16 10.94
C LEU A 58 -0.84 -7.52 9.47
N VAL A 59 -0.70 -6.55 8.57
CA VAL A 59 -0.67 -6.78 7.11
C VAL A 59 0.76 -6.90 6.59
N VAL A 60 1.67 -6.03 7.04
CA VAL A 60 3.07 -6.06 6.58
C VAL A 60 3.75 -7.43 6.78
N PRO A 61 3.59 -8.15 7.92
CA PRO A 61 4.18 -9.47 8.09
C PRO A 61 3.66 -10.50 7.08
N GLU A 62 2.38 -10.43 6.71
CA GLU A 62 1.79 -11.30 5.69
C GLU A 62 2.38 -11.02 4.30
N LEU A 63 2.57 -9.74 3.95
CA LEU A 63 3.20 -9.35 2.69
C LEU A 63 4.68 -9.76 2.63
N GLN A 64 5.41 -9.61 3.74
CA GLN A 64 6.81 -10.06 3.86
C GLN A 64 6.93 -11.58 3.69
N ARG A 65 6.03 -12.35 4.32
CA ARG A 65 6.00 -13.82 4.20
C ARG A 65 5.80 -14.28 2.75
N ARG A 66 5.14 -13.46 1.92
CA ARG A 66 4.90 -13.71 0.49
C ARG A 66 5.97 -13.13 -0.43
N GLY A 67 6.97 -12.42 0.12
CA GLY A 67 7.99 -11.72 -0.67
C GLY A 67 7.48 -10.46 -1.39
N LEU A 68 6.32 -9.93 -1.00
CA LEU A 68 5.70 -8.73 -1.58
C LEU A 68 6.10 -7.43 -0.89
N ALA A 69 6.75 -7.54 0.28
CA ALA A 69 7.27 -6.39 1.01
C ALA A 69 8.70 -6.69 1.48
N GLN A 70 9.53 -5.65 1.50
CA GLN A 70 10.90 -5.75 2.00
C GLN A 70 10.92 -6.13 3.49
N THR A 71 11.83 -7.02 3.88
CA THR A 71 12.09 -7.36 5.29
C THR A 71 13.09 -6.41 5.94
N GLU A 72 13.96 -5.81 5.13
CA GLU A 72 14.97 -4.84 5.53
C GLU A 72 15.13 -3.78 4.44
N TYR A 73 15.64 -2.60 4.81
CA TYR A 73 15.95 -1.55 3.84
C TYR A 73 17.26 -1.84 3.11
N SER A 74 17.24 -1.79 1.77
CA SER A 74 18.39 -2.10 0.90
C SER A 74 19.50 -1.05 0.89
N GLY A 75 19.28 0.13 1.50
CA GLY A 75 20.24 1.23 1.48
C GLY A 75 19.81 2.42 2.34
N ARG A 76 20.44 3.58 2.10
CA ARG A 76 20.21 4.80 2.90
C ARG A 76 19.39 5.86 2.18
N THR A 77 19.19 5.69 0.88
CA THR A 77 18.47 6.66 0.05
C THR A 77 17.21 6.04 -0.51
N LEU A 78 16.21 6.89 -0.79
CA LEU A 78 14.98 6.47 -1.48
C LEU A 78 15.28 5.76 -2.81
N ARG A 79 16.33 6.20 -3.52
CA ARG A 79 16.74 5.58 -4.77
C ARG A 79 17.19 4.12 -4.59
N ASP A 80 17.92 3.84 -3.50
CA ASP A 80 18.37 2.49 -3.17
C ASP A 80 17.17 1.57 -2.89
N HIS A 81 16.12 2.10 -2.24
CA HIS A 81 14.90 1.34 -1.92
C HIS A 81 14.02 1.08 -3.14
N LEU A 82 14.03 1.97 -4.13
CA LEU A 82 13.25 1.84 -5.38
C LEU A 82 13.99 1.07 -6.49
N GLY A 83 15.25 0.66 -6.28
CA GLY A 83 16.03 -0.10 -7.27
C GLY A 83 16.40 0.68 -8.53
N LEU A 84 16.41 2.02 -8.49
CA LEU A 84 16.65 2.85 -9.66
C LEU A 84 18.15 3.02 -9.95
N ALA A 85 18.54 2.92 -11.23
CA ALA A 85 19.91 3.12 -11.68
C ALA A 85 20.45 4.54 -11.35
N ARG A 86 21.76 4.65 -11.10
CA ARG A 86 22.42 5.96 -11.00
C ARG A 86 22.67 6.50 -12.42
N PRO A 87 22.35 7.78 -12.69
CA PRO A 87 22.67 8.42 -13.95
C PRO A 87 24.19 8.56 -14.15
#